data_AF-A0AAP1RHY5-F1
#
_entry.id   AF-A0AAP1RHY5-F1
#
_cell.length_a   1.000
_cell.length_b   1.000
_cell.length_c   1.000
_cell.angle_alpha   90.00
_cell.angle_beta   90.00
_cell.angle_gamma   90.00
#
_symmetry.space_group_name_H-M   'P 1'
#
loop_
_entity.id
_entity.type
_entity.pdbx_description
1 polymer ?
#
loop_
_entity_poly.entity_id
_entity_poly.type
_entity_poly.pdbx_seq_one_letter_code
_entity_poly.pdbx_strand_id
1 'polypeptide(L)'
;MIESIIFMILSFIGIIGFIISIIILLIGLIKKSRKLKMTGMVFLMIPVFCYGIIQLWYKVVIPNSNDNISKDFVGIYSTHKIKSTKFLKRNGLYDKERFLTLKANGMYEFDTIPGVRLWKKGRWESGGMDGEFNFYDENENFIERGSPSGSGNNCGISFGFNPTKKNEDNLRILLKKTDLK
;
A
#
# COMPACT_ATOMS: atom_id res chain seq x y z
N MET A 1 -1.51 0.05 11.97
CA MET A 1 -2.39 0.26 13.15
C MET A 1 -1.96 1.46 14.02
N ILE A 2 -0.70 1.59 14.45
CA ILE A 2 -0.25 2.73 15.28
C ILE A 2 -0.43 4.08 14.57
N GLU A 3 -0.05 4.14 13.29
CA GLU A 3 -0.23 5.31 12.43
C GLU A 3 -1.68 5.82 12.44
N SER A 4 -2.65 4.91 12.24
CA SER A 4 -4.08 5.24 12.25
C SER A 4 -4.53 5.81 13.59
N ILE A 5 -4.00 5.31 14.71
CA ILE A 5 -4.31 5.82 16.05
C ILE A 5 -3.76 7.24 16.24
N ILE A 6 -2.51 7.48 15.81
CA ILE A 6 -1.90 8.82 15.88
C ILE A 6 -2.70 9.84 15.07
N PHE A 7 -3.12 9.49 13.85
CA PHE A 7 -3.93 10.39 13.02
C PHE A 7 -5.34 10.60 13.55
N MET A 8 -5.93 9.59 14.17
CA MET A 8 -7.20 9.75 14.87
C MET A 8 -7.07 10.76 16.02
N ILE A 9 -6.02 10.66 16.84
CA ILE A 9 -5.75 11.60 17.93
C ILE A 9 -5.50 13.01 17.39
N LEU A 10 -4.65 13.16 16.37
CA LEU A 10 -4.37 14.46 15.74
C LEU A 10 -5.64 15.09 15.14
N SER A 11 -6.48 14.29 14.49
CA SER A 11 -7.76 14.76 13.93
C SER A 11 -8.69 15.23 15.04
N PHE A 12 -8.78 14.47 16.14
CA PHE A 12 -9.62 14.82 17.28
C PHE A 12 -9.18 16.13 17.95
N ILE A 13 -7.87 16.28 18.22
CA ILE A 13 -7.28 17.51 18.76
C ILE A 13 -7.52 18.68 17.80
N GLY A 14 -7.34 18.46 16.50
CA GLY A 14 -7.60 19.44 15.46
C GLY A 14 -9.05 19.95 15.48
N ILE A 15 -10.02 19.04 15.50
CA ILE A 15 -11.45 19.40 15.54
C ILE A 15 -11.78 20.23 16.79
N ILE A 16 -11.31 19.80 17.97
CA ILE A 16 -11.55 20.53 19.22
C ILE A 16 -10.91 21.92 19.15
N GLY A 17 -9.65 22.00 18.72
CA GLY A 17 -8.93 23.27 18.57
C GLY A 17 -9.63 24.22 17.60
N PHE A 18 -10.18 23.69 16.51
CA PHE A 18 -10.94 24.46 15.52
C PHE A 18 -12.24 25.03 16.10
N ILE A 19 -13.02 24.22 16.82
CA ILE A 19 -14.26 24.66 17.47
C ILE A 19 -13.96 25.78 18.49
N ILE A 20 -12.95 25.59 19.34
CA ILE A 20 -12.52 26.59 20.32
C ILE A 20 -12.09 27.89 19.63
N SER A 21 -11.29 27.78 18.56
CA SER A 21 -10.85 28.93 17.77
C SER A 21 -12.02 29.73 17.21
N ILE A 22 -13.00 29.07 16.59
CA ILE A 22 -14.19 29.71 16.05
C ILE A 22 -14.96 30.45 17.14
N ILE A 23 -15.21 29.80 18.29
CA ILE A 23 -15.95 30.41 19.39
C ILE A 23 -15.24 31.69 19.86
N ILE A 24 -13.93 31.63 20.09
CA ILE A 24 -13.14 32.79 20.52
C ILE A 24 -13.16 33.90 19.47
N LEU A 25 -13.03 33.56 18.18
CA LEU A 25 -13.10 34.52 17.08
C LEU A 25 -14.46 35.20 17.00
N LEU A 26 -15.55 34.46 17.11
CA LEU A 26 -16.92 35.00 17.11
C LEU A 26 -17.13 35.97 18.28
N ILE A 27 -16.72 35.58 19.50
CA ILE A 27 -16.78 36.47 20.66
C ILE A 27 -15.92 37.71 20.43
N GLY A 28 -14.72 37.55 19.84
CA GLY A 28 -13.83 38.66 19.51
C GLY A 28 -14.41 39.61 18.47
N LEU A 29 -15.19 39.12 17.50
CA LEU A 29 -15.92 39.93 16.53
C LEU A 29 -17.06 40.70 17.19
N ILE A 30 -17.91 40.03 17.97
CA ILE A 30 -19.05 40.64 18.68
C ILE A 30 -18.56 41.73 19.64
N LYS A 31 -17.53 41.44 20.45
CA LYS A 31 -16.96 42.40 21.40
C LYS A 31 -16.00 43.41 20.77
N LYS A 32 -15.79 43.35 19.44
CA LYS A 32 -14.81 44.16 18.71
C LYS A 32 -13.40 44.16 19.34
N SER A 33 -13.04 43.09 20.04
CA SER A 33 -11.79 42.98 20.81
C SER A 33 -10.65 42.46 19.96
N ARG A 34 -9.61 43.27 19.75
CA ARG A 34 -8.41 42.87 19.01
C ARG A 34 -7.66 41.72 19.69
N LYS A 35 -7.59 41.73 21.04
CA LYS A 35 -6.91 40.68 21.82
C LYS A 35 -7.56 39.31 21.60
N LEU A 36 -8.89 39.24 21.69
CA LEU A 36 -9.63 37.98 21.49
C LEU A 36 -9.50 37.46 20.06
N LYS A 37 -9.55 38.34 19.05
CA LYS A 37 -9.31 37.95 17.66
C LYS A 37 -7.91 37.34 17.49
N MET A 38 -6.88 37.96 18.08
CA MET A 38 -5.51 37.45 18.02
C MET A 38 -5.40 36.06 18.69
N THR A 39 -5.99 35.89 19.86
CA THR A 39 -6.02 34.59 20.56
C THR A 39 -6.72 33.52 19.72
N GLY A 40 -7.88 33.83 19.14
CA GLY A 40 -8.60 32.92 18.26
C GLY A 40 -7.76 32.49 17.05
N MET A 41 -7.01 33.41 16.44
CA MET A 41 -6.07 33.08 15.35
C MET A 41 -4.92 32.18 15.80
N VAL A 42 -4.38 32.37 17.00
CA VAL A 42 -3.35 31.45 17.56
C VAL A 42 -3.93 30.05 17.75
N PHE A 43 -5.14 29.93 18.30
CA PHE A 43 -5.82 28.64 18.41
C PHE A 43 -6.14 28.02 17.05
N LEU A 44 -6.36 28.82 16.00
CA LEU A 44 -6.56 28.33 14.64
C LEU A 44 -5.29 27.65 14.08
N MET A 45 -4.10 27.99 14.59
CA MET A 45 -2.87 27.32 14.16
C MET A 45 -2.83 25.85 14.58
N ILE A 46 -3.52 25.46 15.66
CA ILE A 46 -3.56 24.07 16.15
C ILE A 46 -4.15 23.12 15.09
N PRO A 47 -5.40 23.30 14.60
CA PRO A 47 -5.94 22.45 13.55
C PRO A 47 -5.12 22.52 12.27
N VAL A 48 -4.65 23.70 11.89
CA VAL A 48 -3.80 23.86 10.69
C VAL A 48 -2.54 22.99 10.80
N PHE A 49 -1.91 22.97 11.96
CA PHE A 49 -0.72 22.15 12.20
C PHE A 49 -1.06 20.65 12.23
N CYS A 50 -2.12 20.25 12.93
CA CYS A 50 -2.57 18.85 12.99
C CYS A 50 -2.88 18.29 11.59
N TYR A 51 -3.71 18.99 10.82
CA TYR A 51 -4.05 18.57 9.46
C TYR A 51 -2.88 18.74 8.49
N GLY A 52 -2.01 19.73 8.71
CA GLY A 52 -0.78 19.92 7.96
C GLY A 52 0.16 18.71 8.07
N ILE A 53 0.36 18.19 9.28
CA ILE A 53 1.16 16.96 9.51
C ILE A 53 0.53 15.77 8.80
N ILE A 54 -0.78 15.58 8.94
CA ILE A 54 -1.50 14.48 8.28
C ILE A 54 -1.33 14.58 6.76
N GLN A 55 -1.54 15.76 6.17
CA GLN A 55 -1.37 15.98 4.74
C GLN A 55 0.07 15.73 4.28
N LEU A 56 1.07 16.22 5.03
CA LEU A 56 2.48 16.00 4.73
C LEU A 56 2.81 14.51 4.72
N TRP A 57 2.27 13.75 5.67
CA TRP A 57 2.48 12.31 5.75
C TRP A 57 1.95 11.59 4.51
N TYR A 58 0.69 11.83 4.13
CA TYR A 58 0.05 11.13 3.01
C TYR A 58 0.53 11.61 1.63
N LYS A 59 0.92 12.89 1.50
CA LYS A 59 1.34 13.44 0.19
C LYS A 59 2.84 13.37 -0.06
N VAL A 60 3.65 13.25 0.99
CA VAL A 60 5.11 13.30 0.85
C VAL A 60 5.75 12.04 1.40
N VAL A 61 5.49 11.70 2.67
CA VAL A 61 6.19 10.59 3.35
C VAL A 61 5.80 9.24 2.75
N ILE A 62 4.49 8.96 2.63
CA ILE A 62 4.00 7.69 2.08
C ILE A 62 4.46 7.50 0.63
N PRO A 63 4.26 8.45 -0.31
CA PRO A 63 4.70 8.27 -1.69
C PRO A 63 6.22 8.05 -1.79
N ASN A 64 7.02 8.84 -1.08
CA ASN A 64 8.48 8.68 -1.11
C ASN A 64 8.93 7.34 -0.50
N SER A 65 8.26 6.89 0.56
CA SER A 65 8.50 5.56 1.14
C SER A 65 8.13 4.45 0.15
N ASN A 66 6.98 4.56 -0.51
CA ASN A 66 6.50 3.60 -1.50
C ASN A 66 7.42 3.54 -2.72
N ASP A 67 7.93 4.67 -3.20
CA ASP A 67 8.91 4.73 -4.29
C ASP A 67 10.19 3.99 -3.91
N ASN A 68 10.68 4.17 -2.69
CA ASN A 68 11.85 3.44 -2.21
C ASN A 68 11.58 1.93 -2.09
N ILE A 69 10.43 1.54 -1.54
CA ILE A 69 10.01 0.13 -1.46
C ILE A 69 9.87 -0.46 -2.87
N SER A 70 9.30 0.26 -3.83
CA SER A 70 9.13 -0.25 -5.19
C SER A 70 10.49 -0.58 -5.82
N LYS A 71 11.53 0.24 -5.61
CA LYS A 71 12.87 0.01 -6.16
C LYS A 71 13.48 -1.30 -5.68
N ASP A 72 13.30 -1.65 -4.41
CA ASP A 72 13.80 -2.91 -3.85
C ASP A 72 13.11 -4.14 -4.45
N PHE A 73 11.85 -3.98 -4.88
CA PHE A 73 11.03 -5.03 -5.46
C PHE A 73 11.00 -5.04 -7.00
N VAL A 74 11.67 -4.10 -7.67
CA VAL A 74 11.94 -4.21 -9.11
C VAL A 74 12.83 -5.42 -9.36
N GLY A 75 12.44 -6.26 -10.32
CA GLY A 75 13.21 -7.42 -10.72
C GLY A 75 12.34 -8.57 -11.21
N ILE A 76 12.99 -9.72 -11.39
CA ILE A 76 12.37 -10.93 -11.90
C ILE A 76 12.18 -11.89 -10.74
N TYR A 77 11.00 -12.48 -10.67
CA TYR A 77 10.60 -13.43 -9.66
C TYR A 77 10.25 -14.74 -10.32
N SER A 78 10.65 -15.84 -9.69
CA SER A 78 10.32 -17.18 -10.17
C SER A 78 9.68 -18.03 -9.08
N THR A 79 9.00 -19.09 -9.49
CA THR A 79 8.35 -20.06 -8.58
C THR A 79 9.32 -20.94 -7.77
N HIS A 80 10.62 -20.62 -7.67
CA HIS A 80 11.64 -21.60 -7.24
C HIS A 80 11.77 -21.85 -5.71
N LYS A 81 11.86 -23.16 -5.41
CA LYS A 81 12.29 -23.90 -4.19
C LYS A 81 11.38 -24.01 -2.94
N ILE A 82 10.78 -25.21 -2.85
CA ILE A 82 10.69 -26.14 -1.70
C ILE A 82 9.33 -26.28 -0.99
N LYS A 83 8.52 -25.22 -0.82
CA LYS A 83 7.14 -25.40 -0.27
C LYS A 83 6.03 -25.41 -1.33
N SER A 84 6.28 -24.85 -2.51
CA SER A 84 5.36 -24.86 -3.66
C SER A 84 5.46 -26.14 -4.50
N THR A 85 6.53 -26.94 -4.41
CA THR A 85 6.79 -28.05 -5.35
C THR A 85 5.83 -29.23 -5.19
N LYS A 86 5.45 -29.62 -3.96
CA LYS A 86 4.43 -30.68 -3.76
C LYS A 86 3.03 -30.19 -4.18
N PHE A 87 2.78 -28.90 -4.03
CA PHE A 87 1.53 -28.24 -4.35
C PHE A 87 1.33 -28.04 -5.87
N LEU A 88 2.32 -27.45 -6.54
CA LEU A 88 2.35 -27.27 -7.99
C LEU A 88 2.33 -28.63 -8.71
N LYS A 89 3.05 -29.64 -8.19
CA LYS A 89 3.02 -31.00 -8.74
C LYS A 89 1.67 -31.68 -8.60
N ARG A 90 0.92 -31.45 -7.51
CA ARG A 90 -0.44 -31.97 -7.33
C ARG A 90 -1.48 -31.31 -8.24
N ASN A 91 -1.22 -30.08 -8.67
CA ASN A 91 -2.13 -29.30 -9.52
C ASN A 91 -1.68 -29.22 -10.99
N GLY A 92 -0.70 -30.02 -11.43
CA GLY A 92 -0.24 -30.04 -12.83
C GLY A 92 0.46 -28.75 -13.28
N LEU A 93 1.07 -28.02 -12.34
CA LEU A 93 1.75 -26.74 -12.59
C LEU A 93 3.28 -26.86 -12.45
N TYR A 94 3.81 -28.09 -12.42
CA TYR A 94 5.23 -28.37 -12.19
C TYR A 94 6.07 -28.36 -13.47
N ASP A 95 5.41 -28.19 -14.61
CA ASP A 95 5.97 -28.54 -15.90
C ASP A 95 6.98 -27.49 -16.39
N LYS A 96 6.80 -26.24 -15.97
CA LYS A 96 7.64 -25.09 -16.34
C LYS A 96 7.73 -24.09 -15.21
N GLU A 97 8.92 -23.53 -15.02
CA GLU A 97 9.10 -22.34 -14.19
C GLU A 97 8.30 -21.17 -14.77
N ARG A 98 7.74 -20.35 -13.88
CA ARG A 98 6.91 -19.20 -14.24
C ARG A 98 7.54 -17.94 -13.66
N PHE A 99 7.60 -16.91 -14.49
CA PHE A 99 8.25 -15.66 -14.15
C PHE A 99 7.23 -14.53 -14.00
N LEU A 100 7.44 -13.70 -12.98
CA LEU A 100 6.83 -12.39 -12.81
C LEU A 100 7.95 -11.36 -12.86
N THR A 101 7.86 -10.40 -13.78
CA THR A 101 8.78 -9.28 -13.87
C THR A 101 8.09 -8.02 -13.40
N LEU A 102 8.63 -7.38 -12.37
CA LEU A 102 8.23 -6.05 -11.91
C LEU A 102 9.19 -5.01 -12.46
N LYS A 103 8.71 -4.10 -13.30
CA LYS A 103 9.50 -3.04 -13.92
C LYS A 103 9.44 -1.77 -13.09
N ALA A 104 10.52 -0.99 -13.12
CA ALA A 104 10.65 0.28 -12.38
C ALA A 104 9.66 1.37 -12.80
N ASN A 105 9.09 1.26 -14.00
CA ASN A 105 8.04 2.17 -14.49
C ASN A 105 6.63 1.79 -13.99
N GLY A 106 6.51 0.88 -13.03
CA GLY A 106 5.23 0.43 -12.49
C GLY A 106 4.49 -0.58 -13.38
N MET A 107 5.13 -1.13 -14.41
CA MET A 107 4.53 -2.19 -15.24
C MET A 107 4.99 -3.58 -14.81
N TYR A 108 4.15 -4.60 -14.98
CA TYR A 108 4.54 -5.99 -14.78
C TYR A 108 4.27 -6.85 -16.01
N GLU A 109 5.01 -7.97 -16.10
CA GLU A 109 4.79 -9.05 -17.06
C GLU A 109 4.81 -10.39 -16.32
N PHE A 110 3.90 -11.29 -16.66
CA PHE A 110 3.71 -12.55 -15.96
C PHE A 110 3.41 -13.69 -16.93
N ASP A 111 4.05 -14.84 -16.72
CA ASP A 111 3.84 -16.04 -17.55
C ASP A 111 2.46 -16.68 -17.38
N THR A 112 1.60 -16.13 -16.52
CA THR A 112 0.31 -16.66 -16.08
C THR A 112 0.41 -18.02 -15.39
N ILE A 113 -0.30 -18.15 -14.26
CA ILE A 113 -0.47 -19.40 -13.53
C ILE A 113 -1.97 -19.63 -13.37
N PRO A 114 -2.55 -20.70 -13.94
CA PRO A 114 -3.95 -21.04 -13.71
C PRO A 114 -4.26 -21.12 -12.22
N GLY A 115 -5.21 -20.29 -11.75
CA GLY A 115 -5.58 -20.19 -10.33
C GLY A 115 -5.00 -18.97 -9.59
N VAL A 116 -4.07 -18.22 -10.20
CA VAL A 116 -3.70 -16.84 -9.82
C VAL A 116 -4.46 -15.89 -10.74
N ARG A 117 -5.02 -14.79 -10.23
CA ARG A 117 -5.90 -13.90 -11.01
C ARG A 117 -5.14 -12.88 -11.87
N LEU A 118 -3.82 -12.77 -11.68
CA LEU A 118 -2.92 -11.96 -12.50
C LEU A 118 -3.01 -12.26 -14.00
N TRP A 119 -3.10 -11.20 -14.80
CA TRP A 119 -3.03 -11.25 -16.26
C TRP A 119 -1.58 -11.30 -16.75
N LYS A 120 -1.38 -11.41 -18.06
CA LYS A 120 -0.04 -11.47 -18.66
C LYS A 120 0.78 -10.20 -18.49
N LYS A 121 0.12 -9.04 -18.47
CA LYS A 121 0.76 -7.73 -18.25
C LYS A 121 -0.24 -6.75 -17.65
N GLY A 122 0.29 -5.71 -17.02
CA GLY A 122 -0.51 -4.64 -16.44
C GLY A 122 0.33 -3.71 -15.57
N ARG A 123 -0.32 -2.94 -14.70
CA ARG A 123 0.34 -2.01 -13.77
C ARG A 123 0.44 -2.63 -12.37
N TRP A 124 1.50 -2.33 -11.65
CA TRP A 124 1.65 -2.64 -10.24
C TRP A 124 2.07 -1.40 -9.46
N GLU A 125 1.71 -1.35 -8.18
CA GLU A 125 2.15 -0.30 -7.25
C GLU A 125 2.39 -0.88 -5.86
N SER A 126 3.35 -0.31 -5.14
CA SER A 126 3.63 -0.58 -3.74
C SER A 126 2.74 0.28 -2.83
N GLY A 127 2.58 -0.14 -1.56
CA GLY A 127 1.87 0.66 -0.55
C GLY A 127 0.35 0.62 -0.67
N GLY A 128 -0.19 -0.50 -1.17
CA GLY A 128 -1.58 -0.86 -0.94
C GLY A 128 -1.88 -1.10 0.54
N MET A 129 -3.11 -1.54 0.82
CA MET A 129 -3.57 -1.78 2.20
C MET A 129 -2.61 -2.73 2.93
N ASP A 130 -2.18 -2.35 4.14
CA ASP A 130 -1.23 -3.12 4.97
C ASP A 130 0.13 -3.43 4.30
N GLY A 131 0.56 -2.59 3.35
CA GLY A 131 1.85 -2.74 2.66
C GLY A 131 1.81 -3.77 1.54
N GLU A 132 0.63 -4.26 1.16
CA GLU A 132 0.46 -5.12 -0.01
C GLU A 132 0.72 -4.38 -1.31
N PHE A 133 1.02 -5.13 -2.37
CA PHE A 133 1.16 -4.59 -3.71
C PHE A 133 -0.15 -4.75 -4.46
N ASN A 134 -0.63 -3.68 -5.08
CA ASN A 134 -1.83 -3.73 -5.91
C ASN A 134 -1.43 -4.01 -7.35
N PHE A 135 -2.16 -4.92 -8.00
CA PHE A 135 -1.97 -5.25 -9.41
C PHE A 135 -3.23 -4.89 -10.20
N TYR A 136 -3.02 -4.31 -11.38
CA TYR A 136 -4.05 -3.81 -12.27
C TYR A 136 -3.90 -4.43 -13.66
N ASP A 137 -4.99 -4.48 -14.42
CA ASP A 137 -4.94 -4.84 -15.84
C ASP A 137 -4.44 -3.66 -16.69
N GLU A 138 -4.43 -3.85 -18.01
CA GLU A 138 -4.07 -2.79 -18.96
C GLU A 138 -5.07 -1.63 -19.02
N ASN A 139 -6.30 -1.86 -18.56
CA ASN A 139 -7.36 -0.87 -18.49
C ASN A 139 -7.43 -0.19 -17.10
N GLU A 140 -6.38 -0.36 -16.27
CA GLU A 140 -6.29 0.15 -14.90
C GLU A 140 -7.35 -0.39 -13.92
N ASN A 141 -8.00 -1.51 -14.25
CA ASN A 141 -8.89 -2.19 -13.31
C ASN A 141 -8.08 -2.98 -12.29
N PHE A 142 -8.42 -2.83 -11.02
CA PHE A 142 -7.81 -3.63 -9.94
C PHE A 142 -8.10 -5.13 -10.13
N ILE A 143 -7.05 -5.95 -10.11
CA ILE A 143 -7.13 -7.40 -10.29
C ILE A 143 -6.95 -8.14 -8.96
N GLU A 144 -5.81 -7.93 -8.30
CA GLU A 144 -5.34 -8.78 -7.19
C GLU A 144 -4.32 -8.04 -6.31
N ARG A 145 -4.16 -8.50 -5.06
CA ARG A 145 -3.10 -8.06 -4.16
C ARG A 145 -2.02 -9.11 -4.05
N GLY A 146 -0.76 -8.68 -4.11
CA GLY A 146 0.39 -9.52 -3.76
C GLY A 146 0.96 -9.10 -2.42
N SER A 147 1.08 -10.01 -1.46
CA SER A 147 1.75 -9.68 -0.20
C SER A 147 3.27 -9.82 -0.38
N PRO A 148 4.03 -8.72 -0.23
CA PRO A 148 5.49 -8.77 -0.30
C PRO A 148 6.09 -9.43 0.95
N SER A 149 7.31 -9.95 0.81
CA SER A 149 8.07 -10.57 1.90
C SER A 149 9.57 -10.44 1.64
N GLY A 150 10.37 -10.35 2.70
CA GLY A 150 11.83 -10.20 2.58
C GLY A 150 12.27 -8.80 2.11
N SER A 151 13.56 -8.66 1.84
CA SER A 151 14.20 -7.43 1.36
C SER A 151 15.41 -7.75 0.47
N GLY A 152 15.81 -6.81 -0.38
CA GLY A 152 16.94 -6.94 -1.31
C GLY A 152 16.82 -8.16 -2.22
N ASN A 153 17.83 -9.04 -2.21
CA ASN A 153 17.86 -10.24 -3.05
C ASN A 153 16.95 -11.38 -2.53
N ASN A 154 16.42 -11.26 -1.32
CA ASN A 154 15.53 -12.25 -0.72
C ASN A 154 14.03 -11.90 -0.83
N CYS A 155 13.71 -10.86 -1.60
CA CYS A 155 12.35 -10.43 -1.87
C CYS A 155 11.50 -11.58 -2.43
N GLY A 156 10.24 -11.61 -2.05
CA GLY A 156 9.24 -12.50 -2.63
C GLY A 156 7.86 -11.90 -2.57
N ILE A 157 6.99 -12.34 -3.46
CA ILE A 157 5.61 -11.86 -3.57
C ILE A 157 4.69 -13.06 -3.55
N SER A 158 3.68 -13.01 -2.69
CA SER A 158 2.71 -14.09 -2.53
C SER A 158 1.32 -13.70 -3.00
N PHE A 159 0.70 -14.57 -3.78
CA PHE A 159 -0.64 -14.39 -4.33
C PHE A 159 -1.60 -15.42 -3.77
N GLY A 160 -2.88 -15.06 -3.68
CA GLY A 160 -3.94 -16.03 -3.46
C GLY A 160 -3.98 -17.03 -4.61
N PHE A 161 -4.26 -18.28 -4.31
CA PHE A 161 -4.32 -19.33 -5.31
C PHE A 161 -5.54 -20.20 -5.10
N ASN A 162 -6.35 -20.35 -6.15
CA ASN A 162 -7.54 -21.19 -6.12
C ASN A 162 -7.57 -22.10 -7.37
N PRO A 163 -7.15 -23.38 -7.25
CA PRO A 163 -7.08 -24.29 -8.39
C PRO A 163 -8.45 -24.81 -8.83
N THR A 164 -9.42 -24.88 -7.92
CA THR A 164 -10.79 -25.37 -8.15
C THR A 164 -11.72 -24.67 -7.18
N LYS A 165 -12.87 -24.15 -7.67
CA LYS A 165 -13.93 -23.48 -6.89
C LYS A 165 -14.45 -24.27 -5.66
N LYS A 166 -13.99 -25.50 -5.43
CA LYS A 166 -14.44 -26.44 -4.38
C LYS A 166 -13.47 -26.61 -3.20
N ASN A 167 -12.22 -26.15 -3.28
CA ASN A 167 -11.28 -26.23 -2.14
C ASN A 167 -11.06 -24.83 -1.57
N GLU A 168 -11.59 -24.59 -0.37
CA GLU A 168 -11.48 -23.34 0.40
C GLU A 168 -10.19 -23.24 1.23
N ASP A 169 -9.20 -24.09 0.99
CA ASP A 169 -7.89 -23.89 1.61
C ASP A 169 -7.27 -22.62 1.02
N ASN A 170 -7.00 -21.62 1.87
CA ASN A 170 -6.33 -20.36 1.54
C ASN A 170 -4.88 -20.61 1.09
N LEU A 171 -4.74 -21.14 -0.11
CA LEU A 171 -3.46 -21.50 -0.70
C LEU A 171 -2.82 -20.23 -1.26
N ARG A 172 -1.50 -20.10 -1.05
CA ARG A 172 -0.73 -18.98 -1.57
C ARG A 172 0.43 -19.48 -2.41
N ILE A 173 0.64 -18.87 -3.57
CA ILE A 173 1.84 -19.08 -4.38
C ILE A 173 2.84 -17.99 -4.04
N LEU A 174 4.03 -18.39 -3.63
CA LEU A 174 5.16 -17.48 -3.40
C LEU A 174 6.10 -17.51 -4.61
N LEU A 175 6.37 -16.33 -5.16
CA LEU A 175 7.40 -16.09 -6.15
C LEU A 175 8.59 -15.43 -5.45
N LYS A 176 9.81 -15.91 -5.71
CA LYS A 176 11.04 -15.38 -5.11
C LYS A 176 11.87 -14.66 -6.17
N LYS A 177 12.44 -13.52 -5.79
CA LYS A 177 13.33 -12.74 -6.64
C LYS A 177 14.51 -13.62 -7.06
N THR A 178 14.83 -13.61 -8.33
CA THR A 178 15.95 -14.35 -8.91
C THR A 178 16.78 -13.41 -9.75
N ASP A 179 18.09 -13.62 -9.70
CA ASP A 179 19.00 -13.00 -10.66
C ASP A 179 18.88 -13.75 -11.99
N LEU A 180 18.76 -13.03 -13.11
CA LEU A 180 18.95 -13.61 -14.42
C LEU A 180 20.40 -14.11 -14.50
N LYS A 181 20.58 -15.40 -14.74
CA LYS A 181 21.87 -15.98 -15.13
C LYS A 181 22.12 -15.77 -16.61
#